data_AF-J2VVS4-F1
#
_entry.id   AF-J2VVS4-F1
#
_cell.length_a   1.000
_cell.length_b   1.000
_cell.length_c   1.000
_cell.angle_alpha   90.00
_cell.angle_beta   90.00
_cell.angle_gamma   90.00
#
_symmetry.space_group_name_H-M   'P 1'
#
loop_
_entity.id
_entity.type
_entity.pdbx_description
1 polymer ?
#
loop_
_entity_poly.entity_id
_entity_poly.type
_entity_poly.pdbx_seq_one_letter_code
_entity_poly.pdbx_strand_id
1 'polypeptide(L)'
;MPLALLALAVAAFGIGTTEFVIMGLLPDVARDLAVSIPNAGLLITGYALGVVFGAPILAVGTANMPRKATLLGMTLMFILGNILCALAPNYATLMAARVITALCHGAFFGIGSVVAAGLV
;
A
#
# COMPACT_ATOMS: atom_id res chain seq x y z
N MET A 1 -1.46 20.20 -15.88
CA MET A 1 -1.96 18.84 -15.60
C MET A 1 -3.26 18.95 -14.81
N PRO A 2 -4.29 18.16 -15.11
CA PRO A 2 -5.53 18.14 -14.33
C PRO A 2 -5.23 17.86 -12.85
N LEU A 3 -5.88 18.58 -11.92
CA LEU A 3 -5.68 18.38 -10.47
C LEU A 3 -5.94 16.93 -10.04
N ALA A 4 -6.92 16.27 -10.67
CA ALA A 4 -7.21 14.86 -10.41
C ALA A 4 -6.05 13.93 -10.81
N LEU A 5 -5.37 14.22 -11.93
CA LEU A 5 -4.21 13.44 -12.37
C LEU A 5 -3.02 13.64 -11.41
N LEU A 6 -2.81 14.87 -10.93
CA LEU A 6 -1.80 15.15 -9.91
C LEU A 6 -2.10 14.41 -8.60
N ALA A 7 -3.36 14.39 -8.15
CA ALA A 7 -3.76 13.66 -6.94
C ALA A 7 -3.50 12.16 -7.07
N LEU A 8 -3.83 11.56 -8.23
CA LEU A 8 -3.53 10.15 -8.52
C LEU A 8 -2.02 9.89 -8.52
N ALA A 9 -1.24 10.78 -9.11
CA ALA A 9 0.22 10.67 -9.15
C ALA A 9 0.83 10.74 -7.73
N VAL A 10 0.39 11.67 -6.88
CA VAL A 10 0.87 11.79 -5.50
C VAL A 10 0.53 10.54 -4.68
N ALA A 11 -0.69 10.02 -4.82
CA ALA A 11 -1.08 8.79 -4.13
C ALA A 11 -0.27 7.57 -4.62
N ALA A 12 -0.11 7.40 -5.94
CA ALA A 12 0.70 6.33 -6.50
C ALA A 12 2.17 6.44 -6.08
N PHE A 13 2.73 7.66 -6.03
CA PHE A 13 4.07 7.93 -5.54
C PHE A 13 4.23 7.53 -4.06
N GLY A 14 3.28 7.90 -3.20
CA GLY A 14 3.30 7.52 -1.79
C GLY A 14 3.25 6.00 -1.62
N ILE A 15 2.34 5.34 -2.32
CA ILE A 15 2.19 3.87 -2.31
C ILE A 15 3.48 3.18 -2.75
N GLY A 16 4.04 3.58 -3.91
CA GLY A 16 5.29 3.01 -4.42
C GLY A 16 6.48 3.27 -3.48
N THR A 17 6.58 4.49 -2.93
CA THR A 17 7.65 4.81 -1.97
C THR A 17 7.61 3.90 -0.74
N THR A 18 6.43 3.71 -0.13
CA THR A 18 6.26 2.82 1.03
C THR A 18 6.59 1.35 0.71
N GLU A 19 6.31 0.90 -0.50
CA GLU A 19 6.63 -0.46 -0.95
C GLU A 19 8.13 -0.67 -1.06
N PHE A 20 8.85 0.23 -1.74
CA PHE A 20 10.26 0.01 -2.11
C PHE A 20 11.27 0.52 -1.09
N VAL A 21 10.94 1.55 -0.29
CA VAL A 21 11.91 2.17 0.63
C VAL A 21 12.47 1.18 1.66
N ILE A 22 11.67 0.20 2.08
CA ILE A 22 12.08 -0.82 3.06
C ILE A 22 13.25 -1.67 2.56
N MET A 23 13.42 -1.83 1.25
CA MET A 23 14.55 -2.59 0.68
C MET A 23 15.88 -1.89 0.98
N GLY A 24 15.91 -0.55 0.91
CA GLY A 24 17.08 0.25 1.26
C GLY A 24 17.30 0.36 2.77
N LEU A 25 16.24 0.20 3.58
CA LEU A 25 16.27 0.30 5.04
C LEU A 25 16.33 -1.06 5.74
N LEU A 26 16.45 -2.16 5.00
CA LEU A 26 16.28 -3.51 5.53
C LEU A 26 17.21 -3.82 6.72
N PRO A 27 18.51 -3.46 6.71
CA PRO A 27 19.39 -3.67 7.85
C PRO A 27 18.97 -2.89 9.10
N ASP A 28 18.46 -1.66 8.93
CA ASP A 28 18.01 -0.82 10.03
C ASP A 28 16.71 -1.34 10.63
N VAL A 29 15.76 -1.77 9.79
CA VAL A 29 14.51 -2.42 10.24
C VAL A 29 14.79 -3.71 11.00
N ALA A 30 15.75 -4.52 10.51
CA ALA A 30 16.16 -5.74 11.20
C ALA A 30 16.75 -5.45 12.59
N ARG A 31 17.60 -4.42 12.68
CA ARG A 31 18.20 -3.97 13.95
C ARG A 31 17.15 -3.47 14.93
N ASP A 32 16.25 -2.60 14.49
CA ASP A 32 15.23 -1.97 15.33
C ASP A 32 14.24 -3.00 15.89
N LEU A 33 13.85 -3.99 15.07
CA LEU A 33 12.95 -5.07 15.49
C LEU A 33 13.68 -6.24 16.19
N ALA A 34 15.01 -6.18 16.33
CA ALA A 34 15.85 -7.25 16.86
C ALA A 34 15.63 -8.62 16.17
N VAL A 35 15.48 -8.61 14.84
CA VAL A 35 15.31 -9.82 14.02
C VAL A 35 16.46 -9.98 13.02
N SER A 36 16.59 -11.17 12.43
CA SER A 36 17.56 -11.39 11.34
C SER A 36 17.13 -10.65 10.06
N ILE A 37 18.09 -10.31 9.20
CA ILE A 37 17.81 -9.69 7.88
C ILE A 37 16.84 -10.54 7.04
N PRO A 38 16.98 -11.89 6.95
CA PRO A 38 16.00 -12.72 6.26
C PRO A 38 14.58 -12.58 6.82
N ASN A 39 14.42 -12.48 8.15
CA ASN A 39 13.11 -12.29 8.76
C ASN A 39 12.55 -10.89 8.44
N ALA A 40 13.36 -9.83 8.50
CA ALA A 40 12.93 -8.52 8.04
C ALA A 40 12.52 -8.53 6.56
N GLY A 41 13.19 -9.32 5.72
CA GLY A 41 12.84 -9.53 4.31
C GLY A 41 11.42 -10.10 4.13
N LEU A 42 10.92 -10.90 5.08
CA LEU A 42 9.55 -11.40 5.02
C LEU A 42 8.50 -10.28 5.14
N LEU A 43 8.83 -9.10 5.67
CA LEU A 43 7.92 -7.93 5.65
C LEU A 43 7.61 -7.48 4.21
N ILE A 44 8.55 -7.69 3.28
CA ILE A 44 8.36 -7.45 1.85
C ILE A 44 7.45 -8.53 1.27
N THR A 45 7.73 -9.81 1.57
CA THR A 45 6.91 -10.93 1.13
C THR A 45 5.47 -10.82 1.62
N GLY A 46 5.25 -10.48 2.89
CA GLY A 46 3.92 -10.30 3.48
C GLY A 46 3.17 -9.15 2.82
N TYR A 47 3.85 -8.03 2.55
CA TYR A 47 3.28 -6.93 1.77
C TYR A 47 2.86 -7.41 0.37
N ALA A 48 3.74 -8.11 -0.35
CA ALA A 48 3.45 -8.64 -1.69
C ALA A 48 2.26 -9.61 -1.70
N LEU A 49 2.15 -10.49 -0.69
CA LEU A 49 0.97 -11.35 -0.52
C LEU A 49 -0.30 -10.52 -0.30
N GLY A 50 -0.23 -9.47 0.52
CA GLY A 50 -1.32 -8.52 0.71
C GLY A 50 -1.75 -7.86 -0.61
N VAL A 51 -0.81 -7.49 -1.49
CA VAL A 51 -1.13 -6.96 -2.82
C VAL A 51 -1.81 -8.02 -3.69
N VAL A 52 -1.26 -9.23 -3.76
CA VAL A 52 -1.74 -10.32 -4.62
C VAL A 52 -3.19 -10.69 -4.30
N PHE A 53 -3.54 -10.79 -3.03
CA PHE A 53 -4.91 -11.13 -2.61
C PHE A 53 -5.81 -9.90 -2.51
N GLY A 54 -5.29 -8.78 -2.01
CA GLY A 54 -6.06 -7.57 -1.79
C GLY A 54 -6.57 -6.95 -3.09
N ALA A 55 -5.76 -6.95 -4.15
CA ALA A 55 -6.13 -6.38 -5.44
C ALA A 55 -7.42 -6.99 -6.03
N PRO A 56 -7.53 -8.32 -6.25
CA PRO A 56 -8.76 -8.92 -6.77
C PRO A 56 -9.94 -8.79 -5.79
N ILE A 57 -9.71 -8.97 -4.49
CA ILE A 57 -10.78 -8.88 -3.47
C ILE A 57 -11.41 -7.49 -3.48
N LEU A 58 -10.59 -6.43 -3.41
CA LEU A 58 -11.09 -5.06 -3.42
C LEU A 58 -11.62 -4.65 -4.78
N ALA A 59 -11.03 -5.11 -5.89
CA ALA A 59 -11.53 -4.80 -7.23
C ALA A 59 -12.95 -5.35 -7.44
N VAL A 60 -13.20 -6.60 -7.03
CA VAL A 60 -14.53 -7.22 -7.09
C VAL A 60 -15.47 -6.58 -6.07
N GLY A 61 -15.03 -6.43 -4.81
CA GLY A 61 -15.84 -5.86 -3.73
C GLY A 61 -16.27 -4.41 -3.96
N THR A 62 -15.50 -3.64 -4.76
CA THR A 62 -15.80 -2.25 -5.10
C THR A 62 -16.28 -2.06 -6.53
N ALA A 63 -16.58 -3.14 -7.26
CA ALA A 63 -16.90 -3.09 -8.69
C ALA A 63 -18.10 -2.19 -9.02
N ASN A 64 -19.10 -2.16 -8.14
CA ASN A 64 -20.34 -1.37 -8.31
C ASN A 64 -20.27 0.01 -7.62
N MET A 65 -19.15 0.36 -6.99
CA MET A 65 -19.00 1.64 -6.29
C MET A 65 -18.54 2.75 -7.25
N PRO A 66 -18.88 4.02 -6.98
CA PRO A 66 -18.34 5.14 -7.74
C PRO A 66 -16.81 5.19 -7.64
N ARG A 67 -16.12 5.26 -8.79
CA ARG A 67 -14.64 5.20 -8.87
C ARG A 67 -13.94 6.19 -7.94
N LYS A 68 -14.46 7.42 -7.84
CA LYS A 68 -13.94 8.44 -6.94
C LYS A 68 -14.01 8.01 -5.47
N ALA A 69 -15.14 7.44 -5.05
CA ALA A 69 -15.31 6.97 -3.67
C ALA A 69 -14.37 5.80 -3.36
N THR A 70 -14.21 4.87 -4.30
CA THR A 70 -13.27 3.75 -4.19
C THR A 70 -11.82 4.24 -4.03
N LEU A 71 -11.37 5.15 -4.89
CA LEU A 71 -10.00 5.69 -4.84
C LEU A 71 -9.72 6.48 -3.55
N LEU A 72 -10.69 7.26 -3.08
CA LEU A 72 -10.59 7.97 -1.80
C LEU A 72 -10.53 7.00 -0.61
N GLY A 73 -11.38 5.97 -0.61
CA GLY A 73 -11.37 4.94 0.43
C GLY A 73 -10.05 4.18 0.48
N MET A 74 -9.50 3.81 -0.68
CA MET A 74 -8.18 3.17 -0.79
C MET A 74 -7.06 4.09 -0.32
N THR A 75 -7.10 5.38 -0.66
CA THR A 75 -6.13 6.37 -0.18
C THR A 75 -6.19 6.50 1.34
N LEU A 76 -7.40 6.55 1.92
CA LEU A 76 -7.59 6.60 3.36
C LEU A 76 -7.07 5.32 4.05
N MET A 77 -7.37 4.16 3.48
CA MET A 77 -6.85 2.87 3.96
C MET A 77 -5.32 2.83 3.94
N PHE A 78 -4.70 3.32 2.87
CA PHE A 78 -3.24 3.47 2.76
C PHE A 78 -2.67 4.36 3.88
N ILE A 79 -3.27 5.54 4.09
CA ILE A 79 -2.81 6.48 5.13
C ILE A 79 -2.92 5.85 6.52
N LEU A 80 -4.08 5.30 6.86
CA LEU A 80 -4.31 4.66 8.15
C LEU A 80 -3.38 3.47 8.37
N GLY A 81 -3.17 2.65 7.34
CA GLY A 81 -2.25 1.51 7.39
C GLY A 81 -0.79 1.93 7.64
N ASN A 82 -0.34 3.03 7.04
CA ASN A 82 0.99 3.57 7.31
C ASN A 82 1.12 4.17 8.71
N ILE A 83 0.06 4.80 9.24
CA ILE A 83 0.02 5.24 10.65
C ILE A 83 0.17 4.03 11.57
N LEU A 84 -0.52 2.91 11.28
CA LEU A 84 -0.37 1.67 12.03
C LEU A 84 1.05 1.11 11.93
N CYS A 85 1.70 1.17 10.75
CA CYS A 85 3.10 0.78 10.60
C CYS A 85 4.02 1.64 11.47
N ALA A 86 3.81 2.95 11.50
CA ALA A 86 4.60 3.89 12.29
C ALA A 86 4.45 3.69 13.80
N LEU A 87 3.29 3.21 14.25
CA LEU A 87 2.98 2.95 15.66
C LEU A 87 3.24 1.50 16.08
N ALA A 88 3.72 0.64 15.18
CA ALA A 88 3.87 -0.79 15.44
C ALA A 88 4.98 -1.05 16.47
N PRO A 89 4.69 -1.64 17.65
CA PRO A 89 5.69 -1.85 18.70
C PRO A 89 6.61 -3.07 18.45
N ASN A 90 6.24 -3.95 17.51
CA ASN A 90 7.00 -5.18 17.25
C ASN A 90 6.76 -5.72 15.83
N TYR A 91 7.57 -6.72 15.45
CA TYR A 91 7.55 -7.34 14.13
C TYR A 91 6.16 -7.84 13.70
N ALA A 92 5.41 -8.52 14.58
CA ALA A 92 4.11 -9.09 14.24
C ALA A 92 3.07 -8.00 13.94
N THR A 93 3.05 -6.95 14.77
CA THR A 93 2.16 -5.79 14.55
C THR A 93 2.52 -5.03 13.28
N LEU A 94 3.81 -4.86 12.98
CA LEU A 94 4.27 -4.23 11.75
C LEU A 94 3.90 -5.07 10.52
N MET A 95 4.09 -6.38 10.58
CA MET A 95 3.69 -7.29 9.50
C MET A 95 2.19 -7.18 9.21
N ALA A 96 1.35 -7.24 10.24
CA ALA A 96 -0.10 -7.09 10.08
C ALA A 96 -0.47 -5.74 9.47
N ALA A 97 0.12 -4.65 9.96
CA ALA A 97 -0.10 -3.31 9.41
C ALA A 97 0.33 -3.21 7.94
N ARG A 98 1.48 -3.80 7.57
CA ARG A 98 1.94 -3.86 6.18
C ARG A 98 0.98 -4.63 5.28
N VAL A 99 0.50 -5.80 5.72
CA VAL A 99 -0.48 -6.60 4.98
C VAL A 99 -1.76 -5.80 4.75
N ILE A 100 -2.30 -5.17 5.80
CA ILE A 100 -3.51 -4.32 5.71
C ILE A 100 -3.28 -3.17 4.74
N THR A 101 -2.14 -2.47 4.84
CA THR A 101 -1.78 -1.36 3.95
C THR A 101 -1.66 -1.82 2.50
N ALA A 102 -1.13 -3.01 2.27
CA ALA A 102 -0.93 -3.56 0.93
C ALA A 102 -2.26 -3.90 0.21
N LEU A 103 -3.34 -4.14 0.96
CA LEU A 103 -4.62 -4.55 0.37
C LEU A 103 -5.12 -3.56 -0.69
N CYS A 104 -5.00 -2.26 -0.42
CA CYS A 104 -5.46 -1.23 -1.34
C CYS A 104 -4.51 -0.96 -2.52
N HIS A 105 -3.26 -1.43 -2.48
CA HIS A 105 -2.23 -1.09 -3.46
C HIS A 105 -2.65 -1.47 -4.88
N GLY A 106 -2.76 -2.76 -5.17
CA GLY A 106 -2.95 -3.22 -6.55
C GLY A 106 -4.29 -2.77 -7.13
N ALA A 107 -5.34 -2.71 -6.31
CA ALA A 107 -6.63 -2.21 -6.72
C ALA A 107 -6.61 -0.69 -7.02
N PHE A 108 -5.88 0.10 -6.23
CA PHE A 108 -5.70 1.53 -6.50
C PHE A 108 -4.99 1.76 -7.83
N PHE A 109 -3.93 1.01 -8.13
CA PHE A 109 -3.17 1.15 -9.38
C PHE A 109 -4.02 0.73 -10.59
N GLY A 110 -4.77 -0.38 -10.47
CA GLY A 110 -5.68 -0.83 -11.52
C GLY A 110 -6.79 0.18 -11.81
N ILE A 111 -7.55 0.61 -10.81
CA ILE A 111 -8.66 1.54 -10.99
C ILE A 111 -8.15 2.95 -11.35
N GLY A 112 -7.08 3.38 -10.68
CA GLY A 112 -6.47 4.70 -10.84
C GLY A 112 -5.91 4.91 -12.25
N SER A 113 -5.29 3.88 -12.85
CA SER A 113 -4.79 3.96 -14.23
C SER A 113 -5.93 4.15 -15.25
N VAL A 114 -7.05 3.44 -15.09
CA VAL A 114 -8.23 3.60 -15.94
C VAL A 114 -8.84 4.99 -15.80
N VAL A 115 -8.95 5.51 -14.57
CA VAL A 115 -9.44 6.88 -14.34
C VAL A 115 -8.48 7.92 -14.90
N ALA A 116 -7.16 7.74 -14.72
CA ALA A 116 -6.14 8.64 -15.25
C ALA A 116 -6.17 8.72 -16.78
N ALA A 117 -6.35 7.58 -17.46
CA ALA A 117 -6.45 7.52 -18.92
C ALA A 117 -7.65 8.31 -19.48
N GLY A 118 -8.74 8.42 -18.72
CA GLY A 118 -9.91 9.24 -19.10
C GLY A 118 -9.79 10.73 -18.79
N LEU A 119 -8.69 11.18 -18.16
CA LEU A 119 -8.44 12.59 -17.82
C LEU A 119 -7.52 13.30 -18.83
N VAL A 120 -7.05 12.60 -19.85
CA VAL A 120 -6.12 13.09 -20.88
C VAL A 120 -6.68 12.90 -22.27
#